data_AF-A0A2T0KIM6-F1
#
_entry.id   AF-A0A2T0KIM6-F1
#
_cell.length_a   1.000
_cell.length_b   1.000
_cell.length_c   1.000
_cell.angle_alpha   90.00
_cell.angle_beta   90.00
_cell.angle_gamma   90.00
#
_symmetry.space_group_name_H-M   'P 1'
#
loop_
_entity.id
_entity.type
_entity.pdbx_description
1 polymer ?
#
loop_
_entity_poly.entity_id
_entity_poly.type
_entity_poly.pdbx_seq_one_letter_code
_entity_poly.pdbx_strand_id
1 'polypeptide(L)'
;MLPGGMMPITQLAAMIRQTPPQSAVSMLNGLPEDRFVAVAEALRPADLARLMTAGKPGSRGTVLKMFADKDVVRAATAVPAGQAASMLAELPADRLRHVFRELPEGVRSALLTSLPGDQRDGLLGDMDQGHAMDVRARLYIRAVTDALRRANAEVTVPENAPPGIMYVTAYHRAVAIAAHLGDDGRLGVQEAENAAYWLRTHAALSVSDRPIDPEVRRYCAGAREQGRPITAVTWADERDDGPLKRVLASLFS
;
A
#
# COMPACT_ATOMS: atom_id res chain seq x y z
N MET A 1 8.47 58.00 9.11
CA MET A 1 7.80 56.82 8.53
C MET A 1 8.86 55.75 8.36
N LEU A 2 8.80 54.69 9.17
CA LEU A 2 9.71 53.55 9.00
C LEU A 2 9.31 52.85 7.68
N PRO A 3 10.23 52.65 6.73
CA PRO A 3 9.95 51.79 5.59
C PRO A 3 9.63 50.41 6.16
N GLY A 4 8.51 49.82 5.76
CA GLY A 4 8.04 48.52 6.27
C GLY A 4 9.14 47.48 6.13
N GLY A 5 9.91 47.28 7.20
CA GLY A 5 11.10 46.46 7.21
C GLY A 5 10.71 45.00 7.02
N MET A 6 10.87 44.50 5.80
CA MET A 6 10.69 43.08 5.55
C MET A 6 11.66 42.29 6.44
N MET A 7 11.10 41.41 7.28
CA MET A 7 11.89 40.52 8.14
C MET A 7 12.93 39.75 7.30
N PRO A 8 14.21 39.68 7.71
CA PRO A 8 15.23 38.89 7.01
C PRO A 8 14.84 37.42 6.87
N ILE A 9 15.19 36.78 5.74
CA ILE A 9 14.87 35.37 5.45
C ILE A 9 15.38 34.41 6.54
N THR A 10 16.59 34.65 7.05
CA THR A 10 17.19 33.85 8.12
C THR A 10 16.41 33.94 9.43
N GLN A 11 15.90 35.13 9.76
CA GLN A 11 15.07 35.37 10.94
C GLN A 11 13.67 34.75 10.78
N LEU A 12 13.08 34.87 9.58
CA LEU A 12 11.81 34.21 9.24
C LEU A 12 11.92 32.69 9.30
N ALA A 13 12.99 32.10 8.77
CA ALA A 13 13.27 30.67 8.87
C ALA A 13 13.46 30.23 10.33
N ALA A 14 14.18 31.01 11.13
CA ALA A 14 14.34 30.74 12.57
C ALA A 14 12.99 30.78 13.31
N MET A 15 12.14 31.76 13.00
CA MET A 15 10.79 31.85 13.55
C MET A 15 9.96 30.62 13.16
N ILE A 16 9.93 30.24 11.88
CA ILE A 16 9.19 29.06 11.39
C ILE A 16 9.63 27.78 12.10
N ARG A 17 10.93 27.61 12.39
CA ARG A 17 11.46 26.47 13.14
C ARG A 17 10.94 26.41 14.58
N GLN A 18 10.80 27.55 15.24
CA GLN A 18 10.37 27.64 16.64
C GLN A 18 8.84 27.64 16.80
N THR A 19 8.12 28.04 15.76
CA THR A 19 6.65 28.06 15.74
C THR A 19 6.06 26.65 15.72
N PRO A 20 4.93 26.38 16.41
CA PRO A 20 4.19 25.14 16.29
C PRO A 20 3.91 24.78 14.83
N PRO A 21 4.05 23.51 14.41
CA PRO A 21 4.08 23.15 13.00
C PRO A 21 2.84 23.60 12.19
N GLN A 22 1.65 23.55 12.78
CA GLN A 22 0.42 23.98 12.12
C GLN A 22 0.43 25.48 11.82
N SER A 23 0.82 26.29 12.80
CA SER A 23 0.96 27.74 12.63
C SER A 23 2.07 28.08 11.65
N ALA A 24 3.17 27.31 11.66
CA ALA A 24 4.26 27.47 10.70
C ALA A 24 3.83 27.15 9.26
N VAL A 25 3.00 26.12 9.05
CA VAL A 25 2.36 25.81 7.76
C VAL A 25 1.44 26.94 7.32
N SER A 26 0.62 27.50 8.22
CA SER A 26 -0.21 28.67 7.91
C SER A 26 0.62 29.90 7.53
N MET A 27 1.74 30.14 8.23
CA MET A 27 2.67 31.21 7.89
C MET A 27 3.26 31.02 6.49
N LEU A 28 3.72 29.81 6.17
CA LEU A 28 4.29 29.49 4.86
C LEU A 28 3.28 29.67 3.72
N ASN A 29 2.02 29.26 3.91
CA ASN A 29 0.95 29.45 2.93
C ASN A 29 0.60 30.93 2.69
N GLY A 30 0.94 31.83 3.63
CA GLY A 30 0.74 33.27 3.49
C GLY A 30 1.93 34.01 2.89
N LEU A 31 3.05 33.32 2.59
CA LEU A 31 4.22 33.96 2.00
C LEU A 31 4.06 34.15 0.49
N PRO A 32 4.55 35.28 -0.05
CA PRO A 32 4.85 35.41 -1.48
C PRO A 32 5.80 34.30 -1.95
N GLU A 33 5.67 33.88 -3.21
CA GLU A 33 6.39 32.73 -3.79
C GLU A 33 7.92 32.89 -3.71
N ASP A 34 8.44 34.06 -4.06
CA ASP A 34 9.86 34.41 -3.98
C ASP A 34 10.42 34.26 -2.56
N ARG A 35 9.66 34.71 -1.56
CA ARG A 35 10.03 34.59 -0.15
C ARG A 35 9.91 33.17 0.35
N PHE A 36 8.92 32.42 -0.13
CA PHE A 36 8.77 31.02 0.23
C PHE A 36 10.00 30.23 -0.21
N VAL A 37 10.46 30.39 -1.46
CA VAL A 37 11.63 29.67 -1.98
C VAL A 37 12.86 29.96 -1.12
N ALA A 38 13.14 31.22 -0.82
CA ALA A 38 14.30 31.60 0.00
C ALA A 38 14.20 31.05 1.44
N VAL A 39 12.99 31.01 2.02
CA VAL A 39 12.76 30.40 3.35
C VAL A 39 12.91 28.88 3.29
N ALA A 40 12.36 28.23 2.27
CA ALA A 40 12.43 26.80 2.06
C ALA A 40 13.89 26.32 1.98
N GLU A 41 14.74 27.03 1.25
CA GLU A 41 16.18 26.75 1.16
C GLU A 41 16.92 26.93 2.50
N ALA A 42 16.41 27.80 3.38
CA ALA A 42 16.98 28.04 4.70
C ALA A 42 16.47 27.06 5.79
N LEU A 43 15.50 26.21 5.47
CA LEU A 43 14.99 25.17 6.37
C LEU A 43 15.81 23.88 6.23
N ARG A 44 16.04 23.18 7.35
CA ARG A 44 16.73 21.89 7.32
C ARG A 44 15.74 20.79 6.95
N PRO A 45 16.19 19.63 6.43
CA PRO A 45 15.31 18.50 6.11
C PRO A 45 14.40 18.06 7.27
N ALA A 46 14.91 18.08 8.51
CA ALA A 46 14.11 17.79 9.70
C ALA A 46 13.00 18.84 9.96
N ASP A 47 13.27 20.11 9.65
CA ASP A 47 12.27 21.17 9.77
C ASP A 47 11.17 20.98 8.72
N LEU A 48 11.55 20.61 7.49
CA LEU A 48 10.62 20.29 6.39
C LEU A 48 9.74 19.09 6.74
N ALA A 49 10.36 17.98 7.16
CA ALA A 49 9.67 16.78 7.64
C ALA A 49 8.65 17.09 8.74
N ARG A 50 9.03 17.90 9.73
CA ARG A 50 8.14 18.34 10.81
C ARG A 50 6.94 19.13 10.29
N LEU A 51 7.16 20.03 9.33
CA LEU A 51 6.09 20.84 8.75
C LEU A 51 5.13 19.99 7.90
N MET A 52 5.67 19.07 7.12
CA MET A 52 4.90 18.21 6.23
C MET A 52 4.11 17.11 6.97
N THR A 53 4.57 16.68 8.14
CA THR A 53 3.84 15.68 8.96
C THR A 53 2.68 16.29 9.75
N ALA A 54 2.73 17.59 10.07
CA ALA A 54 1.80 18.21 11.00
C ALA A 54 0.68 19.05 10.35
N GLY A 55 0.73 19.27 9.04
CA GLY A 55 -0.35 19.94 8.31
C GLY A 55 -1.62 19.09 8.25
N LYS A 56 -2.79 19.74 8.31
CA LYS A 56 -4.06 19.07 7.96
C LYS A 56 -3.99 18.60 6.49
N PRO A 57 -4.65 17.48 6.14
CA PRO A 57 -4.79 17.07 4.74
C PRO A 57 -5.31 18.23 3.88
N GLY A 58 -4.66 18.50 2.74
CA GLY A 58 -4.99 19.63 1.86
C GLY A 58 -4.13 20.89 2.09
N SER A 59 -3.95 21.35 3.34
CA SER A 59 -2.99 22.43 3.64
C SER A 59 -1.55 21.97 3.41
N ARG A 60 -1.28 20.69 3.68
CA ARG A 60 -0.01 20.04 3.41
C ARG A 60 0.26 19.95 1.91
N GLY A 61 -0.72 19.54 1.11
CA GLY A 61 -0.62 19.48 -0.35
C GLY A 61 -0.23 20.83 -1.00
N THR A 62 -0.79 21.94 -0.53
CA THR A 62 -0.41 23.29 -1.04
C THR A 62 1.05 23.61 -0.74
N VAL A 63 1.49 23.41 0.50
CA VAL A 63 2.89 23.64 0.89
C VAL A 63 3.85 22.70 0.15
N LEU A 64 3.49 21.43 0.00
CA LEU A 64 4.28 20.45 -0.76
C LEU A 64 4.48 20.90 -2.21
N LYS A 65 3.44 21.43 -2.86
CA LYS A 65 3.51 21.94 -4.24
C LYS A 65 4.57 23.01 -4.45
N MET A 66 4.88 23.79 -3.41
CA MET A 66 5.83 24.89 -3.47
C MET A 66 7.29 24.45 -3.22
N PHE A 67 7.52 23.32 -2.55
CA PHE A 67 8.87 22.77 -2.37
C PHE A 67 9.41 22.17 -3.66
N ALA A 68 10.73 22.20 -3.87
CA ALA A 68 11.36 21.47 -4.96
C ALA A 68 11.38 19.95 -4.68
N ASP A 69 11.44 19.12 -5.73
CA ASP A 69 11.38 17.65 -5.61
C ASP A 69 12.49 17.08 -4.72
N LYS A 70 13.71 17.58 -4.88
CA LYS A 70 14.86 17.22 -4.04
C LYS A 70 14.59 17.42 -2.54
N ASP A 71 13.84 18.46 -2.18
CA ASP A 71 13.57 18.80 -0.78
C ASP A 71 12.43 17.95 -0.23
N VAL A 72 11.45 17.61 -1.07
CA VAL A 72 10.41 16.62 -0.75
C VAL A 72 11.03 15.23 -0.53
N VAL A 73 11.95 14.80 -1.39
CA VAL A 73 12.68 13.52 -1.22
C VAL A 73 13.47 13.53 0.09
N ARG A 74 14.24 14.60 0.37
CA ARG A 74 15.00 14.74 1.62
C ARG A 74 14.13 14.74 2.87
N ALA A 75 12.95 15.36 2.81
CA ALA A 75 12.00 15.35 3.92
C ALA A 75 11.39 13.94 4.10
N ALA A 76 11.06 13.25 3.01
CA ALA A 76 10.54 11.89 3.04
C ALA A 76 11.52 10.88 3.62
N THR A 77 12.83 11.06 3.40
CA THR A 77 13.87 10.19 3.98
C THR A 77 14.14 10.46 5.46
N ALA A 78 13.73 11.62 5.98
CA ALA A 78 13.94 12.02 7.36
C ALA A 78 12.84 11.54 8.32
N VAL A 79 11.80 10.84 7.83
CA VAL A 79 10.66 10.36 8.63
C VAL A 79 10.40 8.86 8.39
N PRO A 80 9.65 8.19 9.29
CA PRO A 80 9.25 6.81 9.06
C PRO A 80 8.49 6.63 7.75
N ALA A 81 8.74 5.51 7.04
CA ALA A 81 8.23 5.28 5.69
C ALA A 81 6.71 5.42 5.55
N GLY A 82 5.92 4.98 6.54
CA GLY A 82 4.46 5.15 6.54
C GLY A 82 4.01 6.61 6.62
N GLN A 83 4.75 7.44 7.37
CA GLN A 83 4.46 8.88 7.44
C GLN A 83 4.86 9.58 6.13
N ALA A 84 6.02 9.21 5.56
CA ALA A 84 6.44 9.69 4.26
C ALA A 84 5.42 9.34 3.16
N ALA A 85 4.94 8.09 3.14
CA ALA A 85 3.91 7.63 2.22
C ALA A 85 2.63 8.47 2.30
N SER A 86 2.10 8.68 3.51
CA SER A 86 0.89 9.50 3.71
C SER A 86 1.07 10.95 3.25
N MET A 87 2.26 11.51 3.43
CA MET A 87 2.61 12.85 2.95
C MET A 87 2.68 12.90 1.41
N LEU A 88 3.39 11.95 0.81
CA LEU A 88 3.62 11.91 -0.63
C LEU A 88 2.35 11.60 -1.44
N ALA A 89 1.39 10.89 -0.85
CA ALA A 89 0.09 10.61 -1.45
C ALA A 89 -0.74 11.88 -1.75
N GLU A 90 -0.37 13.05 -1.20
CA GLU A 90 -1.03 14.33 -1.51
C GLU A 90 -0.39 15.07 -2.71
N LEU A 91 0.69 14.56 -3.29
CA LEU A 91 1.31 15.16 -4.47
C LEU A 91 0.45 14.94 -5.73
N PRO A 92 0.47 15.89 -6.68
CA PRO A 92 -0.07 15.65 -8.02
C PRO A 92 0.59 14.42 -8.67
N ALA A 93 -0.18 13.62 -9.41
CA ALA A 93 0.27 12.34 -9.95
C ALA A 93 1.57 12.42 -10.77
N ASP A 94 1.70 13.41 -11.66
CA ASP A 94 2.90 13.56 -12.50
C ASP A 94 4.15 13.89 -11.68
N ARG A 95 3.97 14.69 -10.63
CA ARG A 95 5.05 15.04 -9.72
C ARG A 95 5.41 13.86 -8.81
N LEU A 96 4.41 13.12 -8.35
CA LEU A 96 4.61 11.91 -7.58
C LEU A 96 5.42 10.87 -8.36
N ARG A 97 5.17 10.70 -9.67
CA ARG A 97 5.99 9.86 -10.55
C ARG A 97 7.45 10.26 -10.56
N HIS A 98 7.74 11.57 -10.66
CA HIS A 98 9.12 12.05 -10.67
C HIS A 98 9.81 11.78 -9.33
N VAL A 99 9.18 12.17 -8.22
CA VAL A 99 9.70 11.97 -6.87
C VAL A 99 9.88 10.49 -6.55
N PHE A 100 8.94 9.64 -6.96
CA PHE A 100 8.92 8.19 -6.68
C PHE A 100 10.21 7.49 -7.09
N ARG A 101 10.81 7.89 -8.22
CA ARG A 101 12.05 7.28 -8.73
C ARG A 101 13.26 7.54 -7.82
N GLU A 102 13.25 8.65 -7.09
CA GLU A 102 14.34 9.07 -6.21
C GLU A 102 14.15 8.62 -4.74
N LEU A 103 13.00 8.02 -4.42
CA LEU A 103 12.71 7.58 -3.06
C LEU A 103 13.45 6.29 -2.69
N PRO A 104 13.87 6.15 -1.42
CA PRO A 104 14.33 4.87 -0.89
C PRO A 104 13.27 3.78 -1.01
N GLU A 105 13.71 2.53 -1.19
CA GLU A 105 12.82 1.38 -1.41
C GLU A 105 11.75 1.22 -0.32
N GLY A 106 12.10 1.38 0.95
CA GLY A 106 11.14 1.30 2.06
C GLY A 106 10.02 2.34 1.96
N VAL A 107 10.34 3.56 1.51
CA VAL A 107 9.34 4.62 1.30
C VAL A 107 8.49 4.33 0.07
N ARG A 108 9.09 3.85 -1.03
CA ARG A 108 8.34 3.44 -2.24
C ARG A 108 7.33 2.34 -1.92
N SER A 109 7.75 1.33 -1.16
CA SER A 109 6.88 0.20 -0.75
C SER A 109 5.71 0.66 0.12
N ALA A 110 5.99 1.52 1.11
CA ALA A 110 4.95 2.13 1.95
C ALA A 110 3.99 3.02 1.13
N LEU A 111 4.51 3.77 0.17
CA LEU A 111 3.74 4.64 -0.71
C LEU A 111 2.79 3.83 -1.59
N LEU A 112 3.28 2.81 -2.31
CA LEU A 112 2.47 1.94 -3.16
C LEU A 112 1.35 1.24 -2.37
N THR A 113 1.62 0.92 -1.11
CA THR A 113 0.61 0.36 -0.20
C THR A 113 -0.49 1.36 0.16
N SER A 114 -0.14 2.64 0.31
CA SER A 114 -1.06 3.68 0.78
C SER A 114 -1.92 4.32 -0.33
N LEU A 115 -1.50 4.15 -1.59
CA LEU A 115 -2.14 4.82 -2.72
C LEU A 115 -3.41 4.08 -3.19
N PRO A 116 -4.41 4.82 -3.70
CA PRO A 116 -5.50 4.23 -4.47
C PRO A 116 -4.99 3.46 -5.70
N GLY A 117 -5.75 2.43 -6.12
CA GLY A 117 -5.40 1.55 -7.25
C GLY A 117 -4.92 2.28 -8.50
N ASP A 118 -5.69 3.26 -8.99
CA ASP A 118 -5.36 3.99 -10.23
C ASP A 118 -4.01 4.73 -10.15
N GLN A 119 -3.71 5.36 -9.01
CA GLN A 119 -2.44 6.07 -8.81
C GLN A 119 -1.28 5.10 -8.64
N ARG A 120 -1.51 4.02 -7.89
CA ARG A 120 -0.56 2.93 -7.67
C ARG A 120 -0.16 2.27 -8.99
N ASP A 121 -1.13 1.96 -9.84
CA ASP A 121 -0.88 1.33 -11.15
C ASP A 121 -0.13 2.28 -12.08
N GLY A 122 -0.43 3.58 -12.00
CA GLY A 122 0.31 4.62 -12.72
C GLY A 122 1.78 4.73 -12.32
N LEU A 123 2.15 4.42 -11.07
CA LEU A 123 3.55 4.36 -10.61
C LEU A 123 4.22 3.03 -10.98
N LEU A 124 3.48 1.92 -10.88
CA LEU A 124 3.98 0.60 -11.25
C LEU A 124 4.28 0.48 -12.74
N GLY A 125 3.57 1.21 -13.60
CA GLY A 125 3.84 1.29 -15.04
C GLY A 125 5.20 1.89 -15.41
N ASP A 126 5.78 2.71 -14.53
CA ASP A 126 7.08 3.36 -14.73
C ASP A 126 8.26 2.51 -14.24
N MET A 127 7.99 1.36 -13.61
CA MET A 127 9.00 0.46 -13.04
C MET A 127 9.42 -0.61 -14.05
N ASP A 128 10.59 -1.23 -13.82
CA ASP A 128 10.98 -2.45 -14.54
C ASP A 128 9.88 -3.52 -14.36
N GLN A 129 9.58 -4.25 -15.45
CA GLN A 129 8.46 -5.19 -15.49
C GLN A 129 8.57 -6.27 -14.42
N GLY A 130 9.77 -6.81 -14.18
CA GLY A 130 9.97 -7.85 -13.15
C GLY A 130 9.68 -7.31 -11.75
N HIS A 131 10.27 -6.17 -11.43
CA HIS A 131 10.06 -5.56 -10.12
C HIS A 131 8.62 -5.08 -9.91
N ALA A 132 7.95 -4.57 -10.95
CA ALA A 132 6.54 -4.20 -10.92
C ALA A 132 5.65 -5.43 -10.65
N MET A 133 5.94 -6.57 -11.27
CA MET A 133 5.21 -7.82 -11.04
C MET A 133 5.37 -8.32 -9.61
N ASP A 134 6.59 -8.32 -9.07
CA ASP A 134 6.84 -8.73 -7.68
C ASP A 134 6.07 -7.86 -6.69
N VAL A 135 6.05 -6.55 -6.92
CA VAL A 135 5.28 -5.62 -6.07
C VAL A 135 3.79 -5.87 -6.20
N ARG A 136 3.26 -6.05 -7.42
CA ARG A 136 1.84 -6.36 -7.62
C ARG A 136 1.43 -7.66 -6.95
N ALA A 137 2.25 -8.71 -7.03
CA ALA A 137 1.99 -9.98 -6.36
C ALA A 137 1.89 -9.81 -4.84
N ARG A 138 2.82 -9.06 -4.22
CA ARG A 138 2.77 -8.75 -2.79
C ARG A 138 1.52 -7.94 -2.39
N LEU A 139 1.15 -6.96 -3.21
CA LEU A 139 -0.05 -6.15 -2.99
C LEU A 139 -1.31 -7.00 -3.10
N TYR A 140 -1.38 -7.91 -4.07
CA TYR A 140 -2.49 -8.83 -4.25
C TYR A 140 -2.67 -9.76 -3.04
N ILE A 141 -1.60 -10.40 -2.58
CA ILE A 141 -1.61 -11.26 -1.38
C ILE A 141 -2.12 -10.49 -0.17
N ARG A 142 -1.64 -9.25 0.01
CA ARG A 142 -2.12 -8.37 1.09
C ARG A 142 -3.60 -8.04 0.94
N ALA A 143 -4.06 -7.70 -0.25
CA ALA A 143 -5.45 -7.38 -0.51
C ALA A 143 -6.38 -8.57 -0.19
N VAL A 144 -5.99 -9.79 -0.58
CA VAL A 144 -6.69 -11.03 -0.20
C VAL A 144 -6.70 -11.21 1.32
N THR A 145 -5.55 -11.03 1.98
CA THR A 145 -5.43 -11.12 3.45
C THR A 145 -6.41 -10.15 4.14
N ASP A 146 -6.46 -8.90 3.69
CA ASP A 146 -7.31 -7.87 4.26
C ASP A 146 -8.79 -8.13 3.98
N ALA A 147 -9.14 -8.65 2.79
CA ALA A 147 -10.50 -9.07 2.45
C ALA A 147 -10.99 -10.23 3.34
N LEU A 148 -10.12 -11.21 3.62
CA LEU A 148 -10.42 -12.32 4.53
C LEU A 148 -10.65 -11.83 5.96
N ARG A 149 -9.83 -10.89 6.45
CA ARG A 149 -10.05 -10.25 7.76
C ARG A 149 -11.38 -9.50 7.84
N ARG A 150 -11.74 -8.75 6.78
CA ARG A 150 -13.07 -8.09 6.67
C ARG A 150 -14.23 -9.08 6.61
N ALA A 151 -13.97 -10.33 6.23
CA ALA A 151 -14.93 -11.42 6.28
C ALA A 151 -15.05 -12.09 7.66
N ASN A 152 -14.49 -11.47 8.72
CA ASN A 152 -14.43 -12.01 10.09
C ASN A 152 -13.68 -13.34 10.18
N ALA A 153 -12.73 -13.58 9.28
CA ALA A 153 -11.84 -14.73 9.37
C ALA A 153 -10.57 -14.35 10.15
N GLU A 154 -10.12 -15.24 11.02
CA GLU A 154 -8.82 -15.09 11.66
C GLU A 154 -7.73 -15.55 10.69
N VAL A 155 -6.87 -14.62 10.27
CA VAL A 155 -5.85 -14.88 9.25
C VAL A 155 -4.45 -14.85 9.87
N THR A 156 -3.74 -15.96 9.77
CA THR A 156 -2.35 -16.12 10.21
C THR A 156 -1.47 -16.48 9.00
N VAL A 157 -0.30 -15.87 8.90
CA VAL A 157 0.72 -16.23 7.90
C VAL A 157 1.82 -17.02 8.62
N PRO A 158 2.03 -18.31 8.33
CA PRO A 158 3.06 -19.09 9.02
C PRO A 158 4.47 -18.59 8.70
N GLU A 159 5.37 -18.57 9.69
CA GLU A 159 6.71 -17.95 9.60
C GLU A 159 7.64 -18.51 8.50
N ASN A 160 7.32 -19.67 7.92
CA ASN A 160 8.11 -20.28 6.84
C ASN A 160 7.24 -20.70 5.64
N ALA A 161 6.03 -20.16 5.53
CA ALA A 161 5.18 -20.48 4.39
C ALA A 161 5.70 -19.77 3.12
N PRO A 162 5.59 -20.41 1.94
CA PRO A 162 5.79 -19.71 0.67
C PRO A 162 4.92 -18.44 0.57
N PRO A 163 5.36 -17.41 -0.17
CA PRO A 163 4.56 -16.21 -0.39
C PRO A 163 3.16 -16.56 -0.91
N GLY A 164 2.14 -15.95 -0.30
CA GLY A 164 0.74 -16.17 -0.69
C GLY A 164 0.02 -17.26 0.10
N ILE A 165 0.75 -18.07 0.89
CA ILE A 165 0.14 -19.07 1.77
C ILE A 165 -0.35 -18.43 3.07
N MET A 166 -1.61 -18.69 3.40
CA MET A 166 -2.27 -18.20 4.61
C MET A 166 -3.00 -19.35 5.31
N TYR A 167 -3.01 -19.32 6.63
CA TYR A 167 -3.86 -20.14 7.47
C TYR A 167 -5.06 -19.29 7.92
N VAL A 168 -6.26 -19.75 7.62
CA VAL A 168 -7.49 -19.00 7.89
C VAL A 168 -8.46 -19.83 8.71
N THR A 169 -8.86 -19.31 9.86
CA THR A 169 -9.94 -19.90 10.66
C THR A 169 -11.24 -19.15 10.37
N ALA A 170 -12.21 -19.86 9.81
CA ALA A 170 -13.56 -19.35 9.55
C ALA A 170 -14.57 -20.46 9.88
N TYR A 171 -15.72 -20.09 10.46
CA TYR A 171 -16.78 -21.06 10.82
C TYR A 171 -16.28 -22.24 11.67
N HIS A 172 -15.36 -21.99 12.61
CA HIS A 172 -14.69 -23.02 13.45
C HIS A 172 -13.90 -24.08 12.67
N ARG A 173 -13.57 -23.81 11.41
CA ARG A 173 -12.78 -24.68 10.55
C ARG A 173 -11.56 -23.93 10.05
N ALA A 174 -10.49 -24.68 9.89
CA ALA A 174 -9.23 -24.18 9.35
C ALA A 174 -9.17 -24.40 7.83
N VAL A 175 -8.76 -23.38 7.08
CA VAL A 175 -8.55 -23.42 5.63
C VAL A 175 -7.12 -22.99 5.33
N ALA A 176 -6.41 -23.77 4.51
CA ALA A 176 -5.17 -23.32 3.91
C ALA A 176 -5.52 -22.58 2.62
N ILE A 177 -5.04 -21.35 2.49
CA ILE A 177 -5.29 -20.51 1.32
C ILE A 177 -3.98 -20.25 0.59
N ALA A 178 -3.97 -20.37 -0.74
CA ALA A 178 -2.89 -19.89 -1.59
C ALA A 178 -3.41 -18.76 -2.49
N ALA A 179 -2.85 -17.56 -2.37
CA ALA A 179 -3.20 -16.41 -3.18
C ALA A 179 -2.11 -16.11 -4.21
N HIS A 180 -2.49 -16.14 -5.50
CA HIS A 180 -1.57 -15.92 -6.62
C HIS A 180 -2.09 -14.88 -7.60
N LEU A 181 -1.22 -13.95 -7.98
CA LEU A 181 -1.49 -13.01 -9.06
C LEU A 181 -1.06 -13.64 -10.39
N GLY A 182 -1.94 -13.64 -11.38
CA GLY A 182 -1.70 -14.09 -12.75
C GLY A 182 -1.88 -15.59 -12.99
N ASP A 183 -2.23 -16.37 -11.96
CA ASP A 183 -2.38 -17.83 -12.01
C ASP A 183 -3.78 -18.23 -12.51
N ASP A 184 -3.93 -19.30 -13.28
CA ASP A 184 -5.25 -19.82 -13.69
C ASP A 184 -5.81 -20.86 -12.70
N GLY A 185 -5.20 -20.94 -11.51
CA GLY A 185 -5.52 -21.87 -10.43
C GLY A 185 -4.68 -23.14 -10.45
N ARG A 186 -3.87 -23.40 -11.50
CA ARG A 186 -3.05 -24.62 -11.58
C ARG A 186 -2.00 -24.65 -10.47
N LEU A 187 -1.27 -23.54 -10.28
CA LEU A 187 -0.27 -23.44 -9.23
C LEU A 187 -0.94 -23.31 -7.87
N GLY A 188 -1.90 -22.39 -7.73
CA GLY A 188 -2.50 -22.07 -6.45
C GLY A 188 -3.28 -23.23 -5.82
N VAL A 189 -3.95 -24.08 -6.61
CA VAL A 189 -4.63 -25.27 -6.07
C VAL A 189 -3.63 -26.28 -5.53
N GLN A 190 -2.56 -26.57 -6.27
CA GLN A 190 -1.52 -27.49 -5.82
C GLN A 190 -0.86 -26.99 -4.53
N GLU A 191 -0.54 -25.71 -4.47
CA GLU A 191 0.08 -25.12 -3.29
C GLU A 191 -0.88 -25.05 -2.11
N ALA A 192 -2.17 -24.70 -2.30
CA ALA A 192 -3.17 -24.70 -1.24
C ALA A 192 -3.41 -26.11 -0.68
N GLU A 193 -3.37 -27.13 -1.54
CA GLU A 193 -3.51 -28.53 -1.15
C GLU A 193 -2.33 -29.05 -0.35
N ASN A 194 -1.12 -28.86 -0.90
CA ASN A 194 0.11 -29.10 -0.16
C ASN A 194 0.05 -28.33 1.17
N ALA A 195 -0.51 -27.12 1.13
CA ALA A 195 -0.62 -26.27 2.29
C ALA A 195 -1.60 -26.80 3.35
N ALA A 196 -2.69 -27.44 2.91
CA ALA A 196 -3.63 -28.07 3.82
C ALA A 196 -3.03 -29.31 4.50
N TYR A 197 -2.20 -30.06 3.77
CA TYR A 197 -1.56 -31.26 4.30
C TYR A 197 -0.57 -30.97 5.44
N TRP A 198 0.41 -30.07 5.24
CA TRP A 198 1.40 -29.75 6.28
C TRP A 198 0.81 -29.00 7.48
N LEU A 199 -0.16 -28.09 7.27
CA LEU A 199 -0.82 -27.35 8.36
C LEU A 199 -1.98 -28.12 9.00
N ARG A 200 -2.32 -29.30 8.49
CA ARG A 200 -3.46 -30.13 8.95
C ARG A 200 -4.78 -29.34 8.99
N THR A 201 -5.05 -28.57 7.94
CA THR A 201 -6.30 -27.81 7.84
C THR A 201 -7.46 -28.72 7.42
N HIS A 202 -8.67 -28.20 7.54
CA HIS A 202 -9.87 -28.92 7.14
C HIS A 202 -10.14 -28.82 5.64
N ALA A 203 -9.69 -27.74 5.00
CA ALA A 203 -9.92 -27.45 3.59
C ALA A 203 -8.77 -26.66 2.95
N ALA A 204 -8.78 -26.61 1.62
CA ALA A 204 -7.83 -25.87 0.78
C ALA A 204 -8.56 -24.91 -0.17
N LEU A 205 -8.03 -23.70 -0.36
CA LEU A 205 -8.59 -22.69 -1.26
C LEU A 205 -7.47 -22.00 -2.07
N SER A 206 -7.60 -22.03 -3.39
CA SER A 206 -6.81 -21.18 -4.28
C SER A 206 -7.57 -19.88 -4.58
N VAL A 207 -6.88 -18.75 -4.51
CA VAL A 207 -7.42 -17.42 -4.86
C VAL A 207 -6.55 -16.82 -5.97
N SER A 208 -7.18 -16.42 -7.07
CA SER A 208 -6.49 -15.80 -8.21
C SER A 208 -7.26 -14.61 -8.79
N ASP A 209 -6.58 -13.63 -9.37
CA ASP A 209 -7.18 -12.53 -10.13
C ASP A 209 -7.62 -12.95 -11.54
N ARG A 210 -7.21 -14.13 -12.03
CA ARG A 210 -7.58 -14.64 -13.36
C ARG A 210 -8.71 -15.65 -13.33
N PRO A 211 -9.43 -15.83 -14.45
CA PRO A 211 -10.42 -16.89 -14.57
C PRO A 211 -9.80 -18.27 -14.33
N ILE A 212 -10.36 -19.01 -13.37
CA ILE A 212 -9.89 -20.38 -13.06
C ILE A 212 -10.12 -21.31 -14.25
N ASP A 213 -9.08 -22.05 -14.63
CA ASP A 213 -9.07 -23.03 -15.72
C ASP A 213 -10.18 -24.09 -15.54
N PRO A 214 -10.94 -24.45 -16.59
CA PRO A 214 -11.98 -25.47 -16.51
C PRO A 214 -11.51 -26.85 -16.01
N GLU A 215 -10.26 -27.24 -16.27
CA GLU A 215 -9.64 -28.47 -15.76
C GLU A 215 -9.45 -28.40 -14.25
N VAL A 216 -8.98 -27.25 -13.74
CA VAL A 216 -8.81 -27.02 -12.30
C VAL A 216 -10.17 -27.08 -11.59
N ARG A 217 -11.24 -26.53 -12.19
CA ARG A 217 -12.60 -26.65 -11.63
C ARG A 217 -13.08 -28.10 -11.59
N ARG A 218 -12.87 -28.86 -12.66
CA ARG A 218 -13.21 -30.29 -12.72
C ARG A 218 -12.44 -31.09 -11.67
N TYR A 219 -11.15 -30.81 -11.51
CA TYR A 219 -10.31 -31.40 -10.47
C TYR A 219 -10.86 -31.12 -9.07
N CYS A 220 -11.17 -29.85 -8.76
CA CYS A 220 -11.70 -29.48 -7.46
C CYS A 220 -13.06 -30.13 -7.17
N ALA A 221 -13.93 -30.22 -8.18
CA ALA A 221 -15.22 -30.91 -8.05
C ALA A 221 -15.04 -32.40 -7.73
N GLY A 222 -14.20 -33.10 -8.49
CA GLY A 222 -13.92 -34.52 -8.24
C GLY A 222 -13.23 -34.77 -6.88
N ALA A 223 -12.34 -33.88 -6.45
CA ALA A 223 -11.72 -33.96 -5.14
C ALA A 223 -12.76 -33.77 -4.00
N ARG A 224 -13.72 -32.84 -4.17
CA ARG A 224 -14.81 -32.64 -3.20
C ARG A 224 -15.73 -33.85 -3.09
N GLU A 225 -16.06 -34.50 -4.22
CA GLU A 225 -16.83 -35.75 -4.23
C GLU A 225 -16.12 -36.88 -3.47
N GLN A 226 -14.77 -36.85 -3.45
CA GLN A 226 -13.94 -37.79 -2.69
C GLN A 226 -13.73 -37.38 -1.22
N GLY A 227 -14.44 -36.35 -0.74
CA GLY A 227 -14.33 -35.87 0.64
C GLY A 227 -13.09 -35.01 0.92
N ARG A 228 -12.42 -34.50 -0.12
CA ARG A 228 -11.31 -33.53 0.00
C ARG A 228 -11.86 -32.13 -0.31
N PRO A 229 -12.20 -31.31 0.70
CA PRO A 229 -12.76 -29.98 0.49
C PRO A 229 -11.69 -29.02 -0.03
N ILE A 230 -11.55 -28.98 -1.36
CA ILE A 230 -10.66 -28.08 -2.09
C ILE A 230 -11.44 -27.31 -3.15
N THR A 231 -11.08 -26.05 -3.36
CA THR A 231 -11.67 -25.23 -4.41
C THR A 231 -10.76 -24.10 -4.86
N ALA A 232 -11.15 -23.41 -5.92
CA ALA A 232 -10.46 -22.26 -6.46
C ALA A 232 -11.47 -21.16 -6.81
N VAL A 233 -11.10 -19.91 -6.56
CA VAL A 233 -11.97 -18.75 -6.81
C VAL A 233 -11.20 -17.65 -7.55
N THR A 234 -11.90 -17.01 -8.48
CA THR A 234 -11.43 -15.76 -9.08
C THR A 234 -11.85 -14.59 -8.19
N TRP A 235 -10.90 -13.77 -7.75
CA TRP A 235 -11.06 -12.55 -7.00
C TRP A 235 -10.14 -11.47 -7.57
N ALA A 236 -10.72 -10.59 -8.39
CA ALA A 236 -10.02 -9.54 -9.13
C ALA A 236 -10.40 -8.12 -8.69
N ASP A 237 -11.51 -7.96 -7.97
CA ASP A 237 -11.96 -6.66 -7.46
C ASP A 237 -11.76 -6.59 -5.94
N GLU A 238 -10.81 -5.76 -5.50
CA GLU A 238 -10.50 -5.55 -4.08
C GLU A 238 -11.69 -5.00 -3.27
N ARG A 239 -12.72 -4.46 -3.93
CA ARG A 239 -13.93 -3.90 -3.31
C ARG A 239 -15.05 -4.91 -3.13
N ASP A 240 -15.01 -6.04 -3.83
CA ASP A 240 -16.03 -7.08 -3.74
C ASP A 240 -15.50 -8.30 -2.98
N ASP A 241 -15.72 -8.31 -1.66
CA ASP A 241 -15.39 -9.47 -0.81
C ASP A 241 -16.39 -10.63 -0.98
N GLY A 242 -17.47 -10.45 -1.74
CA GLY A 242 -18.57 -11.40 -1.90
C GLY A 242 -18.16 -12.78 -2.42
N PRO A 243 -17.30 -12.89 -3.45
CA PRO A 243 -16.78 -14.17 -3.94
C PRO A 243 -16.02 -14.95 -2.85
N LEU A 244 -15.14 -14.29 -2.09
CA LEU A 244 -14.36 -14.92 -1.02
C LEU A 244 -15.25 -15.44 0.11
N LYS A 245 -16.25 -14.64 0.53
CA LYS A 245 -17.20 -15.05 1.57
C LYS A 245 -18.02 -16.27 1.16
N ARG A 246 -18.53 -16.27 -0.08
CA ARG A 246 -19.34 -17.38 -0.61
C ARG A 246 -18.54 -18.66 -0.73
N VAL A 247 -17.29 -18.59 -1.20
CA VAL A 247 -16.47 -19.78 -1.36
C VAL A 247 -16.03 -20.37 0.00
N LEU A 248 -15.74 -19.52 1.00
CA LEU A 248 -15.43 -19.99 2.34
C LEU A 248 -16.62 -20.70 2.99
N ALA A 249 -17.84 -20.18 2.81
CA ALA A 249 -19.05 -20.85 3.29
C ALA A 249 -19.30 -22.17 2.56
N SER A 250 -19.07 -22.21 1.23
CA SER A 250 -19.34 -23.40 0.43
C SER A 250 -18.33 -24.53 0.66
N LEU A 251 -17.14 -24.25 1.21
CA LEU A 251 -16.17 -25.30 1.56
C LEU A 251 -16.66 -26.23 2.69
N PHE A 252 -17.67 -25.79 3.46
CA PHE A 252 -18.17 -26.51 4.63
C PHE A 252 -19.64 -26.91 4.54
N SER A 253 -20.29 -26.62 3.41
CA SER A 253 -21.62 -27.11 3.04
C SER A 253 -21.53 -28.41 2.25
#